data_AF-A0A7X9API2-F1
#
_entry.id   AF-A0A7X9API2-F1
#
_cell.length_a   1.000
_cell.length_b   1.000
_cell.length_c   1.000
_cell.angle_alpha   90.00
_cell.angle_beta   90.00
_cell.angle_gamma   90.00
#
_symmetry.space_group_name_H-M   'P 1'
#
loop_
_entity.id
_entity.type
_entity.pdbx_description
1 polymer ?
#
loop_
_entity_poly.entity_id
_entity_poly.type
_entity_poly.pdbx_seq_one_letter_code
_entity_poly.pdbx_strand_id
1 'polypeptide(L)'
;MICRKAVRILSERRQKKRPLRTCVACREKRDQRELMRITASKDGVVTFDSQQKLPGRGAYLCYRRECVEKAKKRDLLRRALKCPVPEEIWKNIDYTVADVSSPDEGLTRRMPENGVCMADIERKGLEGVDRQEE
;
A
#
# COMPACT_ATOMS: atom_id res chain seq x y z
N MET A 1 0.42 43.18 -30.74
CA MET A 1 -0.56 42.38 -29.98
C MET A 1 -0.13 40.92 -29.99
N ILE A 2 0.58 40.46 -28.95
CA ILE A 2 0.93 39.04 -28.78
C ILE A 2 0.06 38.51 -27.63
N CYS A 3 -0.80 37.57 -27.96
CA CYS A 3 -1.82 36.99 -27.09
C CYS A 3 -1.16 36.35 -25.86
N ARG A 4 -1.48 36.85 -24.65
CA ARG A 4 -0.99 36.40 -23.32
C ARG A 4 -1.42 34.96 -22.93
N LYS A 5 -1.82 34.14 -23.89
CA LYS A 5 -2.63 32.93 -23.66
C LYS A 5 -1.83 31.63 -23.61
N ALA A 6 -0.49 31.69 -23.63
CA ALA A 6 0.34 30.52 -23.93
C ALA A 6 1.56 30.31 -23.01
N VAL A 7 1.51 30.67 -21.73
CA VAL A 7 2.62 30.38 -20.80
C VAL A 7 2.10 29.76 -19.50
N ARG A 8 2.46 28.48 -19.29
CA ARG A 8 2.38 27.67 -18.06
C ARG A 8 1.10 26.88 -17.78
N ILE A 9 0.58 26.21 -18.80
CA ILE A 9 0.29 24.78 -18.62
C ILE A 9 1.68 24.13 -18.54
N LEU A 10 2.15 23.77 -17.34
CA LEU A 10 3.16 22.72 -17.07
C LEU A 10 3.71 22.87 -15.63
N SER A 11 3.55 21.80 -14.86
CA SER A 11 4.37 21.39 -13.73
C SER A 11 4.54 22.32 -12.54
N GLU A 12 3.55 22.28 -11.64
CA GLU A 12 3.85 21.96 -10.24
C GLU A 12 2.84 20.94 -9.75
N ARG A 13 3.00 19.67 -10.17
CA ARG A 13 2.56 18.57 -9.31
C ARG A 13 3.42 18.69 -8.06
N ARG A 14 3.07 19.59 -7.13
CA ARG A 14 3.61 19.60 -5.78
C ARG A 14 3.52 18.16 -5.34
N GLN A 15 4.65 17.47 -5.23
CA GLN A 15 4.67 16.12 -4.73
C GLN A 15 3.96 16.20 -3.38
N LYS A 16 2.69 15.77 -3.34
CA LYS A 16 1.88 15.88 -2.14
C LYS A 16 2.64 15.03 -1.11
N LYS A 17 3.25 15.71 -0.12
CA LYS A 17 3.94 15.04 0.98
C LYS A 17 2.97 14.01 1.52
N ARG A 18 3.36 12.74 1.51
CA ARG A 18 2.51 11.67 2.00
C ARG A 18 2.26 11.94 3.48
N PRO A 19 0.99 11.93 3.93
CA PRO A 19 0.72 12.18 5.33
C PRO A 19 1.26 11.00 6.14
N LEU A 20 2.13 11.30 7.10
CA LEU A 20 2.56 10.33 8.07
C LEU A 20 1.45 10.12 9.09
N ARG A 21 1.15 8.86 9.40
CA ARG A 21 0.14 8.47 10.39
C ARG A 21 0.76 7.55 11.43
N THR A 22 0.20 7.60 12.64
CA THR A 22 0.69 6.82 13.77
C THR A 22 -0.12 5.54 13.91
N CYS A 23 0.55 4.39 13.98
CA CYS A 23 -0.10 3.12 14.25
C CYS A 23 -0.59 3.05 15.71
N VAL A 24 -1.81 2.54 15.94
CA VAL A 24 -2.39 2.43 17.28
C VAL A 24 -1.67 1.42 18.18
N ALA A 25 -1.03 0.39 17.59
CA ALA A 25 -0.36 -0.68 18.33
C ALA A 25 1.10 -0.34 18.67
N CYS A 26 1.92 -0.04 17.66
CA CYS A 26 3.35 0.24 17.87
C CYS A 26 3.67 1.71 18.12
N ARG A 27 2.71 2.64 17.90
CA ARG A 27 2.88 4.09 18.03
C ARG A 27 3.97 4.71 17.13
N GLU A 28 4.41 3.97 16.13
CA GLU A 28 5.38 4.41 15.13
C GLU A 28 4.67 5.23 14.03
N LYS A 29 5.34 6.26 13.51
CA LYS A 29 4.86 7.07 12.39
C LYS A 29 5.31 6.43 11.09
N ARG A 30 4.36 6.14 10.20
CA ARG A 30 4.62 5.56 8.86
C ARG A 30 3.80 6.23 7.79
N ASP A 31 4.16 5.96 6.54
CA ASP A 31 3.37 6.41 5.40
C ASP A 31 1.95 5.84 5.49
N GLN A 32 0.96 6.68 5.16
CA GLN A 32 -0.44 6.28 5.19
C GLN A 32 -0.75 5.04 4.33
N ARG A 33 0.01 4.80 3.26
CA ARG A 33 -0.17 3.64 2.37
C ARG A 33 0.30 2.32 2.98
N GLU A 34 1.24 2.38 3.92
CA GLU A 34 1.80 1.21 4.63
C GLU A 34 0.98 0.84 5.87
N LEU A 35 -0.14 1.53 6.09
CA LEU A 35 -1.02 1.32 7.24
C LEU A 35 -2.42 0.96 6.75
N MET A 36 -3.01 -0.03 7.42
CA MET A 36 -4.41 -0.38 7.30
C MET A 36 -5.26 0.68 8.01
N ARG A 37 -6.17 1.33 7.27
CA ARG A 37 -7.18 2.20 7.86
C ARG A 37 -8.44 1.40 8.15
N ILE A 38 -8.87 1.46 9.41
CA ILE A 38 -10.13 0.88 9.86
C ILE A 38 -11.02 2.06 10.26
N THR A 39 -12.21 2.15 9.70
CA THR A 39 -13.14 3.25 9.95
C THR A 39 -14.38 2.74 10.66
N ALA A 40 -14.87 3.48 11.65
CA ALA A 40 -16.16 3.26 12.28
C ALA A 40 -17.16 4.32 11.81
N SER A 41 -18.27 3.88 11.23
CA SER A 41 -19.42 4.74 10.90
C SER A 41 -20.08 5.28 12.17
N LYS A 42 -20.94 6.28 12.01
CA LYS A 42 -21.80 6.79 13.10
C LYS A 42 -22.75 5.72 13.64
N ASP A 43 -23.13 4.77 12.79
CA ASP A 43 -23.97 3.61 13.13
C ASP A 43 -23.22 2.54 13.93
N GLY A 44 -21.94 2.77 14.26
CA GLY A 44 -21.12 1.82 15.01
C GLY A 44 -20.57 0.66 14.19
N VAL A 45 -20.85 0.63 12.88
CA VAL A 45 -20.32 -0.38 11.96
C VAL A 45 -18.85 -0.09 11.68
N VAL A 46 -18.00 -1.09 11.95
CA VAL A 46 -16.55 -1.04 11.68
C VAL A 46 -16.27 -1.67 10.34
N THR A 47 -15.50 -0.99 9.49
CA THR A 47 -15.17 -1.46 8.13
C THR A 47 -13.72 -1.17 7.80
N PHE A 48 -13.14 -2.04 6.98
CA PHE A 48 -11.81 -1.84 6.39
C PHE A 48 -11.89 -0.83 5.25
N ASP A 49 -11.16 0.28 5.34
CA ASP A 49 -11.23 1.40 4.39
C ASP A 49 -9.91 1.56 3.62
N SER A 50 -9.73 0.74 2.59
CA SER A 50 -8.59 0.83 1.66
C SER A 50 -8.66 2.09 0.79
N GLN A 51 -9.87 2.53 0.44
CA GLN A 51 -10.14 3.68 -0.44
C GLN A 51 -9.98 5.03 0.28
N GLN A 52 -9.97 5.04 1.61
CA GLN A 52 -9.88 6.22 2.47
C GLN A 52 -11.02 7.23 2.29
N LYS A 53 -12.18 6.77 1.82
CA LYS A 53 -13.33 7.64 1.48
C LYS A 53 -14.43 7.59 2.52
N LEU A 54 -14.38 6.64 3.46
CA LEU A 54 -15.47 6.46 4.40
C LEU A 54 -15.47 7.56 5.48
N PRO A 55 -16.63 8.19 5.72
CA PRO A 55 -16.79 9.15 6.81
C PRO A 55 -16.82 8.41 8.14
N GLY A 56 -16.18 8.97 9.16
CA GLY A 56 -16.18 8.37 10.50
C GLY A 56 -14.85 8.50 11.24
N ARG A 57 -14.77 7.83 12.39
CA ARG A 57 -13.52 7.75 13.16
C ARG A 57 -12.63 6.69 12.55
N GLY A 58 -11.44 7.10 12.12
CA GLY A 58 -10.43 6.20 11.55
C GLY A 58 -9.34 5.85 12.56
N ALA A 59 -8.95 4.58 12.60
CA ALA A 59 -7.77 4.08 13.28
C ALA A 59 -6.80 3.48 12.25
N TYR A 60 -5.50 3.60 12.53
CA TYR A 60 -4.45 3.08 11.65
C TYR A 60 -3.70 1.93 12.32
N LEU A 61 -3.48 0.83 11.60
CA LEU A 61 -2.78 -0.36 12.08
C LEU A 61 -1.72 -0.81 11.05
N CYS A 62 -0.56 -1.27 11.52
CA CYS A 62 0.45 -1.85 10.63
C CYS A 62 0.03 -3.22 10.10
N TYR A 63 0.45 -3.58 8.88
CA TYR A 63 0.36 -4.93 8.31
C TYR A 63 1.29 -5.97 8.98
N ARG A 64 1.62 -5.78 10.27
CA ARG A 64 2.51 -6.70 11.02
C ARG A 64 1.67 -7.56 11.95
N ARG A 65 1.93 -8.87 11.97
CA ARG A 65 1.24 -9.81 12.87
C ARG A 65 1.33 -9.40 14.34
N GLU A 66 2.50 -8.97 14.78
CA GLU A 66 2.70 -8.45 16.14
C GLU A 66 1.78 -7.27 16.48
N CYS A 67 1.52 -6.38 15.52
CA CYS A 67 0.65 -5.23 15.73
C CYS A 67 -0.80 -5.66 15.86
N VAL A 68 -1.24 -6.66 15.09
CA VAL A 68 -2.58 -7.24 15.16
C VAL A 68 -2.80 -7.94 16.51
N GLU A 69 -1.86 -8.78 16.94
CA GLU A 69 -1.93 -9.48 18.23
C GLU A 69 -1.95 -8.51 19.41
N LYS A 70 -1.10 -7.48 19.38
CA LYS A 70 -1.11 -6.39 20.39
C LYS A 70 -2.44 -5.63 20.39
N ALA A 71 -3.00 -5.37 19.20
CA ALA A 71 -4.28 -4.68 19.07
C ALA A 71 -5.45 -5.49 19.61
N LYS A 72 -5.46 -6.82 19.38
CA LYS A 72 -6.43 -7.77 19.94
C LYS A 72 -6.32 -7.85 21.46
N LYS A 73 -5.11 -8.14 21.98
CA LYS A 73 -4.87 -8.34 23.42
C LYS A 73 -5.23 -7.13 24.29
N ARG A 74 -5.10 -5.92 23.74
CA ARG A 74 -5.31 -4.66 24.48
C ARG A 74 -6.58 -3.90 24.06
N ASP A 75 -7.39 -4.48 23.18
CA ASP A 75 -8.59 -3.84 22.63
C ASP A 75 -8.33 -2.43 22.06
N LEU A 76 -7.19 -2.24 21.38
CA LEU A 76 -6.76 -0.91 20.94
C LEU A 76 -7.68 -0.32 19.88
N LEU A 77 -8.22 -1.16 18.99
CA LEU A 77 -9.19 -0.72 17.98
C LEU A 77 -10.50 -0.24 18.61
N ARG A 78 -11.03 -0.98 19.60
CA ARG A 78 -12.22 -0.57 20.34
C ARG A 78 -12.03 0.79 21.01
N ARG A 79 -10.85 1.02 21.62
CA ARG A 79 -10.51 2.31 22.26
C ARG A 79 -10.37 3.44 21.25
N ALA A 80 -9.73 3.19 20.11
CA ALA A 80 -9.49 4.20 19.08
C ALA A 80 -10.78 4.59 18.34
N LEU A 81 -11.63 3.61 18.02
CA LEU A 81 -12.89 3.81 17.29
C LEU A 81 -14.05 4.20 18.22
N LYS A 82 -13.92 3.91 19.52
CA LYS A 82 -14.97 4.04 20.55
C LYS A 82 -16.22 3.20 20.27
N CYS A 83 -16.09 2.10 19.54
CA CYS A 83 -17.15 1.16 19.21
C CYS A 83 -16.64 -0.28 19.36
N PRO A 84 -17.53 -1.26 19.63
CA PRO A 84 -17.15 -2.67 19.58
C PRO A 84 -16.71 -3.05 18.16
N VAL A 85 -15.66 -3.86 18.05
CA VAL A 85 -15.17 -4.37 16.77
C VAL A 85 -15.63 -5.82 16.63
N PRO A 86 -16.44 -6.15 15.61
CA PRO A 86 -16.91 -7.52 15.43
C PRO A 86 -15.76 -8.45 15.04
N GLU A 87 -15.89 -9.73 15.38
CA GLU A 87 -14.85 -10.76 15.13
C GLU A 87 -14.53 -10.91 13.65
N GLU A 88 -15.52 -10.72 12.78
CA GLU A 88 -15.36 -10.76 11.32
C GLU A 88 -14.29 -9.77 10.82
N ILE A 89 -14.21 -8.58 11.42
CA ILE A 89 -13.19 -7.59 11.06
C ILE A 89 -11.79 -8.06 11.47
N TRP A 90 -11.67 -8.74 12.60
CA TRP A 90 -10.41 -9.31 13.02
C TRP A 90 -9.95 -10.42 12.08
N LYS A 91 -10.87 -11.29 11.63
CA LYS A 91 -10.57 -12.31 10.61
C LYS A 91 -10.06 -11.67 9.32
N ASN A 92 -10.74 -10.63 8.83
CA ASN A 92 -10.31 -9.89 7.65
C ASN A 92 -8.91 -9.28 7.81
N ILE A 93 -8.59 -8.74 8.99
CA ILE A 93 -7.24 -8.23 9.29
C ILE A 93 -6.20 -9.35 9.28
N ASP A 94 -6.50 -10.52 9.87
CA ASP A 94 -5.58 -11.66 9.88
C ASP A 94 -5.27 -12.17 8.46
N TYR A 95 -6.30 -12.32 7.61
CA TYR A 95 -6.11 -12.71 6.20
C TYR A 95 -5.19 -11.73 5.47
N THR A 96 -5.40 -10.43 5.68
CA THR A 96 -4.60 -9.39 5.05
C THR A 96 -3.12 -9.42 5.48
N VAL A 97 -2.85 -9.83 6.73
CA VAL A 97 -1.48 -9.92 7.25
C VAL A 97 -0.77 -11.22 6.86
N ALA A 98 -1.51 -12.29 6.56
CA ALA A 98 -0.92 -13.54 6.09
C ALA A 98 -0.21 -13.35 4.73
N ASP A 99 -0.79 -12.56 3.82
CA ASP A 99 -0.26 -12.32 2.47
C ASP A 99 1.01 -11.45 2.42
N VAL A 100 1.27 -10.59 3.40
CA VAL A 100 2.42 -9.66 3.39
C VAL A 100 3.69 -10.24 4.03
N SER A 101 3.73 -11.55 4.28
CA SER A 101 4.90 -12.24 4.84
C SER A 101 5.98 -12.59 3.80
N SER A 102 5.91 -12.04 2.58
CA SER A 102 7.09 -11.86 1.75
C SER A 102 7.79 -10.56 2.19
N PRO A 103 8.95 -10.64 2.89
CA PRO A 103 9.78 -9.46 3.12
C PRO A 103 10.14 -8.85 1.76
N ASP A 104 10.42 -7.55 1.73
CA ASP A 104 10.75 -6.85 0.52
C ASP A 104 12.09 -7.34 -0.09
N GLU A 105 12.06 -8.40 -0.88
CA GLU A 105 13.01 -8.53 -1.99
C GLU A 105 12.32 -8.01 -3.25
N GLY A 106 12.44 -6.70 -3.51
CA GLY A 106 11.99 -6.19 -4.81
C GLY A 106 11.70 -4.71 -4.98
N LEU A 107 12.44 -3.79 -4.34
CA LEU A 107 12.56 -2.44 -4.91
C LEU A 107 13.99 -1.89 -4.86
N THR A 108 14.98 -2.74 -5.17
CA THR A 108 16.16 -2.24 -5.86
C THR A 108 15.84 -2.18 -7.34
N ARG A 109 15.57 -0.96 -7.84
CA ARG A 109 15.86 -0.65 -9.23
C ARG A 109 17.35 -0.91 -9.41
N ARG A 110 17.75 -2.09 -9.88
CA ARG A 110 19.05 -2.25 -10.54
C ARG A 110 18.96 -1.40 -11.80
N MET A 111 19.44 -0.16 -11.74
CA MET A 111 20.09 0.40 -12.91
C MET A 111 21.32 -0.50 -13.13
N PRO A 112 21.47 -1.17 -14.29
CA PRO A 112 22.77 -1.73 -14.62
C PRO A 112 23.74 -0.55 -14.69
N GLU A 113 24.71 -0.57 -13.79
CA GLU A 113 25.78 0.43 -13.64
C GLU A 113 26.77 0.45 -14.82
N ASN A 114 26.55 -0.41 -15.83
CA ASN A 114 27.28 -0.38 -17.09
C ASN A 114 26.32 -0.10 -18.24
N GLY A 115 26.37 1.14 -18.73
CA GLY A 115 25.66 1.57 -19.92
C GLY A 115 26.06 0.75 -21.14
N VAL A 116 25.09 0.02 -21.68
CA VAL A 116 25.10 -0.41 -23.08
C VAL A 116 23.73 -0.12 -23.68
N CYS A 117 23.77 0.55 -24.82
CA CYS A 117 22.65 1.04 -25.60
C CYS A 117 21.81 -0.13 -26.13
N MET A 118 20.50 0.05 -26.17
CA MET A 118 19.49 -0.93 -26.62
C MET A 118 19.55 -1.27 -28.14
N ALA A 119 20.65 -0.95 -28.84
CA ALA A 119 20.75 -1.03 -30.30
C ALA A 119 21.51 -2.25 -30.84
N ASP A 120 22.05 -3.15 -30.00
CA ASP A 120 23.04 -4.16 -30.45
C ASP A 120 22.67 -5.64 -30.27
N ILE A 121 21.42 -6.02 -29.94
CA ILE A 121 21.03 -7.45 -29.82
C ILE A 121 19.89 -7.79 -30.80
N GLU A 122 20.01 -7.33 -32.04
CA GLU A 122 19.40 -7.94 -33.22
C GLU A 122 20.50 -8.68 -34.00
N ARG A 123 20.79 -9.94 -33.64
CA ARG A 123 21.38 -11.00 -34.49
C ARG A 123 21.83 -12.16 -33.61
N LYS A 124 21.56 -13.38 -34.10
CA LYS A 124 21.77 -14.72 -33.48
C LYS A 124 20.56 -15.18 -32.67
N GLY A 125 19.73 -16.10 -33.13
CA GLY A 125 19.78 -16.94 -34.32
C GLY A 125 18.67 -17.96 -34.14
N LEU A 126 17.72 -17.95 -35.08
CA LEU A 126 16.71 -18.99 -35.29
C LEU A 126 17.41 -20.20 -35.89
N GLU A 127 17.45 -21.33 -35.18
CA GLU A 127 17.42 -22.71 -35.70
C GLU A 127 16.78 -23.54 -34.56
N GLY A 128 15.56 -24.08 -34.72
CA GLY A 128 15.31 -25.38 -35.35
C GLY A 128 15.63 -26.50 -34.35
N VAL A 129 14.68 -27.28 -33.84
CA VAL A 129 14.27 -28.58 -34.43
C VAL A 129 13.12 -29.18 -33.60
N ASP A 130 12.04 -29.52 -34.32
CA ASP A 130 11.07 -30.63 -34.23
C ASP A 130 10.41 -30.99 -32.87
N ARG A 131 9.08 -30.98 -32.67
CA ARG A 131 7.92 -31.63 -33.33
C ARG A 131 7.95 -33.17 -33.30
N GLN A 132 7.13 -33.75 -32.41
CA GLN A 132 6.30 -34.99 -32.50
C GLN A 132 6.00 -35.43 -31.04
N GLU A 133 4.76 -35.32 -30.54
CA GLU A 133 3.65 -36.28 -30.66
C GLU A 133 4.04 -37.72 -30.26
N GLU A 134 3.84 -38.07 -28.99
CA GLU A 134 2.95 -39.15 -28.47
C GLU A 134 2.96 -39.17 -26.94
#